data_AF-A0A2I0NWL6-F1
#
_entry.id   AF-A0A2I0NWL6-F1
#
_cell.length_a   1.000
_cell.length_b   1.000
_cell.length_c   1.000
_cell.angle_alpha   90.00
_cell.angle_beta   90.00
_cell.angle_gamma   90.00
#
_symmetry.space_group_name_H-M   'P 1'
#
loop_
_entity.id
_entity.type
_entity.pdbx_description
1 polymer ?
#
loop_
_entity_poly.entity_id
_entity_poly.type
_entity_poly.pdbx_seq_one_letter_code
_entity_poly.pdbx_strand_id
1 'polypeptide(L)'
;MPFDPIIPRSLDAQLMEAVDTSNIESVRVLVSKGANVNCRGPHGETPLHKSLLCDDPRICQHLLESGADINIPTANGYSPLSFACLQNNFEYVRMLLTHNVMINQKTQNGWTPLLFASMNSSVFFENQEHDFYRSLTEIMYKYAHYHPDYNPLHIVNMLLKSGANPTDSNIFGLTPLMAASSMANYRIAGTILEYSSAVDLRDVEGKTALTYAVTSTIEELIESLIHLRLVGIEIKLSDFMTSAALALIKPQFEPAKELCVNCLLENGADVHSMDKKGFSILIHAARTDNVNIVKKLVSYGADVNAKNINGVTPLYAAAINGHNGIIEYLLSQGVDIDGKLRDGETPLMAAVWNGQVETVNLLIQKGANVHAKKVTAYRPSGESSLVWAVHKYRNNKSENYDIIFQMLADAGAK
;
A
#
# COMPACT_ATOMS: atom_id res chain seq x y z
N MET A 1 -51.64 -5.85 -43.87
CA MET A 1 -50.23 -6.31 -43.82
C MET A 1 -50.27 -7.77 -43.40
N PRO A 2 -49.65 -8.69 -44.16
CA PRO A 2 -49.68 -10.11 -43.82
C PRO A 2 -48.82 -10.36 -42.58
N PHE A 3 -49.22 -11.37 -41.81
CA PHE A 3 -48.48 -11.93 -40.69
C PHE A 3 -47.04 -12.28 -41.11
N ASP A 4 -46.05 -11.77 -40.36
CA ASP A 4 -44.71 -12.33 -40.43
C ASP A 4 -44.76 -13.79 -39.97
N PRO A 5 -44.24 -14.75 -40.76
CA PRO A 5 -44.18 -16.13 -40.33
C PRO A 5 -43.20 -16.21 -39.15
N ILE A 6 -43.63 -16.86 -38.06
CA ILE A 6 -42.80 -17.19 -36.91
C ILE A 6 -41.60 -17.97 -37.43
N ILE A 7 -40.46 -17.29 -37.60
CA ILE A 7 -39.19 -17.94 -37.89
C ILE A 7 -38.97 -18.92 -36.73
N PRO A 8 -38.83 -20.24 -36.97
CA PRO A 8 -38.58 -21.17 -35.89
C PRO A 8 -37.33 -20.70 -35.14
N ARG A 9 -37.48 -20.43 -33.84
CA ARG A 9 -36.34 -20.07 -32.97
C ARG A 9 -35.25 -21.10 -33.21
N SER A 10 -34.00 -20.66 -33.37
CA SER A 10 -32.88 -21.57 -33.59
C SER A 10 -32.84 -22.63 -32.49
N LEU A 11 -32.32 -23.82 -32.80
CA LEU A 11 -32.20 -24.91 -31.83
C LEU A 11 -31.41 -24.47 -30.58
N ASP A 12 -30.44 -23.58 -30.78
CA ASP A 12 -29.65 -22.93 -29.74
C ASP A 12 -30.48 -22.00 -28.84
N ALA A 13 -31.37 -21.20 -29.43
CA ALA A 13 -32.26 -20.32 -28.67
C ALA A 13 -33.28 -21.13 -27.86
N GLN A 14 -33.77 -22.24 -28.42
CA GLN A 14 -34.64 -23.18 -27.71
C GLN A 14 -33.90 -23.86 -26.55
N LEU A 15 -32.62 -24.21 -26.73
CA LEU A 15 -31.80 -24.79 -25.66
C LEU A 15 -31.62 -23.80 -24.51
N MET A 16 -31.29 -22.55 -24.81
CA MET A 16 -31.16 -21.49 -23.80
C MET A 16 -32.46 -21.30 -23.00
N GLU A 17 -33.61 -21.27 -23.69
CA GLU A 17 -34.93 -21.15 -23.06
C GLU A 17 -35.30 -22.37 -22.22
N ALA A 18 -34.96 -23.59 -22.68
CA ALA A 18 -35.17 -24.82 -21.93
C ALA A 18 -34.33 -24.87 -20.64
N VAL A 19 -33.10 -24.35 -20.67
CA VAL A 19 -32.27 -24.19 -19.48
C VAL A 19 -32.87 -23.12 -18.56
N ASP A 20 -33.23 -21.94 -19.08
CA ASP A 20 -33.83 -20.86 -18.26
C ASP A 20 -35.12 -21.30 -17.56
N THR A 21 -35.91 -22.17 -18.20
CA THR A 21 -37.15 -22.73 -17.63
C THR A 21 -36.92 -23.99 -16.78
N SER A 22 -35.66 -24.38 -16.54
CA SER A 22 -35.25 -25.55 -15.75
C SER A 22 -35.90 -26.87 -16.22
N ASN A 23 -36.12 -27.04 -17.52
CA ASN A 23 -36.78 -28.22 -18.09
C ASN A 23 -35.75 -29.22 -18.64
N ILE A 24 -35.27 -30.13 -17.78
CA ILE A 24 -34.25 -31.14 -18.12
C ILE A 24 -34.62 -32.02 -19.32
N GLU A 25 -35.89 -32.41 -19.46
CA GLU A 25 -36.32 -33.27 -20.58
C GLU A 25 -36.26 -32.52 -21.91
N SER A 26 -36.63 -31.25 -21.93
CA SER A 26 -36.46 -30.40 -23.11
C SER A 26 -34.99 -30.19 -23.45
N VAL A 27 -34.14 -29.96 -22.44
CA VAL A 27 -32.68 -29.83 -22.62
C VAL A 27 -32.12 -31.11 -23.26
N ARG A 28 -32.42 -32.30 -22.73
CA ARG A 28 -31.98 -33.59 -23.27
C ARG A 28 -32.39 -33.79 -24.73
N VAL A 29 -33.67 -33.51 -25.04
CA VAL A 29 -34.19 -33.63 -26.40
C VAL A 29 -33.46 -32.66 -27.35
N LEU A 30 -33.25 -31.42 -26.94
CA LEU A 30 -32.60 -30.41 -27.78
C LEU A 30 -31.13 -30.72 -28.02
N VAL A 31 -30.40 -31.17 -26.98
CA VAL A 31 -29.01 -31.63 -27.12
C VAL A 31 -28.94 -32.84 -28.06
N SER A 32 -29.86 -33.82 -27.93
CA SER A 32 -29.91 -34.98 -28.84
C SER A 32 -30.20 -34.61 -30.30
N LYS A 33 -30.90 -33.48 -30.53
CA LYS A 33 -31.17 -32.92 -31.87
C LYS A 33 -29.99 -32.13 -32.44
N GLY A 34 -28.87 -32.03 -31.71
CA GLY A 34 -27.67 -31.33 -32.15
C GLY A 34 -27.64 -29.85 -31.77
N ALA A 35 -28.34 -29.43 -30.72
CA ALA A 35 -28.21 -28.06 -30.19
C ALA A 35 -26.77 -27.81 -29.75
N ASN A 36 -26.23 -26.63 -30.06
CA ASN A 36 -24.88 -26.29 -29.63
C ASN A 36 -24.86 -26.00 -28.12
N VAL A 37 -24.33 -26.93 -27.32
CA VAL A 37 -24.18 -26.78 -25.86
C VAL A 37 -23.28 -25.62 -25.43
N ASN A 38 -22.49 -25.08 -26.36
CA ASN A 38 -21.62 -23.92 -26.17
C ASN A 38 -22.12 -22.68 -26.92
N CYS A 39 -23.41 -22.64 -27.29
CA CYS A 39 -24.01 -21.46 -27.91
C CYS A 39 -23.89 -20.23 -26.99
N ARG A 40 -23.89 -19.04 -27.58
CA ARG A 40 -23.66 -17.79 -26.85
C ARG A 40 -24.90 -16.90 -26.88
N GLY A 41 -25.32 -16.48 -25.69
CA GLY A 41 -26.40 -15.51 -25.50
C GLY A 41 -25.94 -14.07 -25.71
N PRO A 42 -26.83 -13.09 -25.52
CA PRO A 42 -26.58 -11.67 -25.76
C PRO A 42 -25.42 -11.08 -24.94
N HIS A 43 -25.14 -11.63 -23.76
CA HIS A 43 -24.04 -11.20 -22.87
C HIS A 43 -22.85 -12.16 -22.92
N GLY A 44 -22.81 -13.03 -23.94
CA GLY A 44 -21.78 -14.04 -24.11
C GLY A 44 -21.87 -15.21 -23.12
N GLU A 45 -22.96 -15.33 -22.37
CA GLU A 45 -23.23 -16.49 -21.52
C GLU A 45 -23.51 -17.75 -22.35
N THR A 46 -23.20 -18.91 -21.78
CA THR A 46 -23.47 -20.23 -22.37
C THR A 46 -24.63 -20.91 -21.65
N PRO A 47 -25.23 -21.99 -22.20
CA PRO A 47 -26.18 -22.84 -21.49
C PRO A 47 -25.66 -23.26 -20.11
N LEU A 48 -24.36 -23.53 -20.00
CA LEU A 48 -23.73 -23.88 -18.73
C LEU A 48 -23.82 -22.74 -17.70
N HIS A 49 -23.60 -21.47 -18.07
CA HIS A 49 -23.76 -20.34 -17.14
C HIS A 49 -25.19 -20.22 -16.63
N LYS A 50 -26.17 -20.35 -17.53
CA LYS A 50 -27.60 -20.27 -17.18
C LYS A 50 -28.02 -21.42 -16.27
N SER A 51 -27.47 -22.62 -16.49
CA SER A 51 -27.76 -23.78 -15.65
C SER A 51 -27.37 -23.59 -14.17
N LEU A 52 -26.42 -22.71 -13.87
CA LEU A 52 -25.99 -22.40 -12.50
C LEU A 52 -26.99 -21.52 -11.75
N LEU A 53 -27.98 -20.97 -12.45
CA LEU A 53 -29.10 -20.22 -11.89
C LEU A 53 -30.36 -21.09 -11.74
N CYS A 54 -30.32 -22.34 -12.22
CA CYS A 54 -31.44 -23.26 -12.16
C CYS A 54 -31.48 -24.00 -10.81
N ASP A 55 -32.68 -24.41 -10.40
CA ASP A 55 -32.90 -25.23 -9.20
C ASP A 55 -32.56 -26.72 -9.41
N ASP A 56 -32.29 -27.15 -10.65
CA ASP A 56 -32.04 -28.55 -11.02
C ASP A 56 -30.59 -28.79 -11.45
N PRO A 57 -29.73 -29.31 -10.55
CA PRO A 57 -28.31 -29.59 -10.83
C PRO A 57 -28.08 -30.57 -11.97
N ARG A 58 -29.08 -31.43 -12.26
CA ARG A 58 -28.99 -32.42 -13.34
C ARG A 58 -28.86 -31.78 -14.71
N ILE A 59 -29.34 -30.54 -14.88
CA ILE A 59 -29.17 -29.77 -16.12
C ILE A 59 -27.70 -29.42 -16.32
N CYS A 60 -27.05 -28.87 -15.30
CA CYS A 60 -25.64 -28.52 -15.35
C CYS A 60 -24.78 -29.78 -15.58
N GLN A 61 -25.06 -30.87 -14.85
CA GLN A 61 -24.38 -32.15 -15.03
C GLN A 61 -24.53 -32.67 -16.47
N HIS A 62 -25.75 -32.68 -17.00
CA HIS A 62 -26.00 -33.18 -18.36
C HIS A 62 -25.30 -32.34 -19.42
N LEU A 63 -25.24 -31.02 -19.26
CA LEU A 63 -24.51 -30.13 -20.17
C LEU A 63 -22.99 -30.43 -20.14
N LEU A 64 -22.41 -30.64 -18.97
CA LEU A 64 -21.00 -31.03 -18.82
C LEU A 64 -20.72 -32.39 -19.48
N GLU A 65 -21.57 -33.39 -19.23
CA GLU A 65 -21.49 -34.71 -19.87
C GLU A 65 -21.65 -34.65 -21.40
N SER A 66 -22.40 -33.66 -21.89
CA SER A 66 -22.63 -33.42 -23.32
C SER A 66 -21.55 -32.57 -23.99
N GLY A 67 -20.44 -32.28 -23.30
CA GLY A 67 -19.29 -31.56 -23.86
C GLY A 67 -19.38 -30.04 -23.79
N ALA A 68 -20.16 -29.49 -22.85
CA ALA A 68 -20.10 -28.06 -22.55
C ALA A 68 -18.70 -27.68 -22.03
N ASP A 69 -18.11 -26.63 -22.61
CA ASP A 69 -16.81 -26.12 -22.18
C ASP A 69 -16.99 -25.26 -20.92
N ILE A 70 -16.47 -25.79 -19.81
CA ILE A 70 -16.54 -25.21 -18.47
C ILE A 70 -15.75 -23.90 -18.31
N ASN A 71 -14.94 -23.53 -19.31
CA ASN A 71 -13.99 -22.42 -19.21
C ASN A 71 -14.33 -21.21 -20.09
N ILE A 72 -15.39 -21.29 -20.91
CA ILE A 72 -15.83 -20.16 -21.73
C ILE A 72 -16.29 -19.03 -20.80
N PRO A 73 -15.71 -17.82 -20.84
CA PRO A 73 -16.20 -16.71 -20.04
C PRO A 73 -17.35 -15.98 -20.73
N THR A 74 -18.20 -15.29 -19.97
CA THR A 74 -19.13 -14.27 -20.49
C THR A 74 -18.39 -13.09 -21.12
N ALA A 75 -19.11 -12.15 -21.76
CA ALA A 75 -18.53 -10.95 -22.33
C ALA A 75 -17.72 -10.13 -21.32
N ASN A 76 -18.15 -10.10 -20.04
CA ASN A 76 -17.48 -9.39 -18.96
C ASN A 76 -16.35 -10.20 -18.27
N GLY A 77 -16.02 -11.38 -18.80
CA GLY A 77 -14.95 -12.22 -18.30
C GLY A 77 -15.34 -13.16 -17.14
N TYR A 78 -16.64 -13.29 -16.82
CA TYR A 78 -17.07 -14.21 -15.78
C TYR A 78 -17.05 -15.64 -16.30
N SER A 79 -16.29 -16.53 -15.66
CA SER A 79 -16.36 -17.98 -15.91
C SER A 79 -17.59 -18.60 -15.24
N PRO A 80 -18.01 -19.81 -15.67
CA PRO A 80 -19.02 -20.59 -14.96
C PRO A 80 -18.70 -20.75 -13.46
N LEU A 81 -17.43 -20.98 -13.11
CA LEU A 81 -17.01 -21.04 -11.71
C LEU A 81 -17.21 -19.72 -10.96
N SER A 82 -16.88 -18.57 -11.57
CA SER A 82 -17.13 -17.27 -10.95
C SER A 82 -18.62 -16.99 -10.73
N PHE A 83 -19.49 -17.48 -11.63
CA PHE A 83 -20.94 -17.41 -11.48
C PHE A 83 -21.42 -18.25 -10.29
N ALA A 84 -20.99 -19.51 -10.20
CA ALA A 84 -21.37 -20.40 -9.11
C ALA A 84 -20.91 -19.85 -7.74
N CYS A 85 -19.70 -19.27 -7.68
CA CYS A 85 -19.19 -18.59 -6.49
C CYS A 85 -19.99 -17.33 -6.13
N LEU A 86 -20.35 -16.51 -7.12
CA LEU A 86 -21.14 -15.29 -6.91
C LEU A 86 -22.54 -15.62 -6.35
N GLN A 87 -23.17 -16.67 -6.85
CA GLN A 87 -24.51 -17.11 -6.41
C GLN A 87 -24.51 -17.81 -5.05
N ASN A 88 -23.33 -18.03 -4.44
CA ASN A 88 -23.17 -18.76 -3.18
C ASN A 88 -23.77 -20.19 -3.22
N ASN A 89 -23.74 -20.86 -4.38
CA ASN A 89 -24.29 -22.21 -4.53
C ASN A 89 -23.18 -23.28 -4.47
N PHE A 90 -23.05 -23.92 -3.31
CA PHE A 90 -21.98 -24.88 -3.02
C PHE A 90 -22.03 -26.15 -3.86
N GLU A 91 -23.23 -26.61 -4.21
CA GLU A 91 -23.40 -27.83 -4.99
C GLU A 91 -22.83 -27.65 -6.40
N TYR A 92 -23.12 -26.50 -7.02
CA TYR A 92 -22.55 -26.13 -8.31
C TYR A 92 -21.04 -25.93 -8.24
N VAL A 93 -20.52 -25.26 -7.22
CA VAL A 93 -19.07 -25.07 -7.13
C VAL A 93 -18.34 -26.40 -6.98
N ARG A 94 -18.83 -27.32 -6.14
CA ARG A 94 -18.24 -28.66 -6.03
C ARG A 94 -18.31 -29.42 -7.35
N MET A 95 -19.46 -29.42 -8.01
CA MET A 95 -19.62 -30.09 -9.30
C MET A 95 -18.69 -29.51 -10.38
N LEU A 96 -18.44 -28.20 -10.38
CA LEU A 96 -17.51 -27.60 -11.34
C LEU A 96 -16.05 -27.95 -11.00
N LEU A 97 -15.69 -28.01 -9.72
CA LEU A 97 -14.34 -28.37 -9.26
C LEU A 97 -13.98 -29.85 -9.48
N THR A 98 -14.96 -30.76 -9.62
CA THR A 98 -14.66 -32.15 -10.04
C THR A 98 -14.26 -32.27 -11.52
N HIS A 99 -14.37 -31.19 -12.28
CA HIS A 99 -13.98 -31.09 -13.68
C HIS A 99 -12.74 -30.19 -13.83
N ASN A 100 -12.10 -30.22 -15.00
CA ASN A 100 -10.87 -29.46 -15.29
C ASN A 100 -11.14 -27.95 -15.52
N VAL A 101 -11.66 -27.27 -14.49
CA VAL A 101 -12.02 -25.85 -14.52
C VAL A 101 -10.83 -24.95 -14.21
N MET A 102 -10.71 -23.85 -14.94
CA MET A 102 -9.73 -22.80 -14.67
C MET A 102 -10.11 -22.02 -13.43
N ILE A 103 -9.49 -22.40 -12.31
CA ILE A 103 -9.74 -21.83 -10.97
C ILE A 103 -9.37 -20.34 -10.84
N ASN A 104 -8.41 -19.86 -11.65
CA ASN A 104 -7.83 -18.52 -11.54
C ASN A 104 -8.21 -17.59 -12.71
N GLN A 105 -9.25 -17.91 -13.46
CA GLN A 105 -9.69 -17.08 -14.58
C GLN A 105 -10.17 -15.71 -14.07
N LYS A 106 -9.67 -14.63 -14.69
CA LYS A 106 -9.95 -13.25 -14.25
C LYS A 106 -11.07 -12.63 -15.09
N THR A 107 -12.00 -11.92 -14.44
CA THR A 107 -12.96 -11.03 -15.11
C THR A 107 -12.25 -9.81 -15.72
N GLN A 108 -12.97 -9.00 -16.50
CA GLN A 108 -12.42 -7.73 -17.01
C GLN A 108 -11.95 -6.79 -15.88
N ASN A 109 -12.57 -6.85 -14.70
CA ASN A 109 -12.17 -6.09 -13.51
C ASN A 109 -11.10 -6.83 -12.67
N GLY A 110 -10.51 -7.89 -13.22
CA GLY A 110 -9.47 -8.70 -12.60
C GLY A 110 -9.95 -9.64 -11.50
N TRP A 111 -11.26 -9.82 -11.28
CA TRP A 111 -11.79 -10.66 -10.19
C TRP A 111 -11.65 -12.14 -10.52
N THR A 112 -11.27 -12.95 -9.54
CA THR A 112 -11.20 -14.41 -9.64
C THR A 112 -12.44 -15.04 -9.01
N PRO A 113 -12.80 -16.28 -9.34
CA PRO A 113 -13.91 -16.96 -8.68
C PRO A 113 -13.75 -17.04 -7.15
N LEU A 114 -12.52 -17.23 -6.67
CA LEU A 114 -12.20 -17.25 -5.24
C LEU A 114 -12.55 -15.94 -4.53
N LEU A 115 -12.33 -14.79 -5.19
CA LEU A 115 -12.71 -13.47 -4.68
C LEU A 115 -14.24 -13.30 -4.60
N PHE A 116 -14.99 -13.87 -5.55
CA PHE A 116 -16.45 -13.87 -5.46
C PHE A 116 -16.94 -14.78 -4.33
N ALA A 117 -16.32 -15.95 -4.16
CA ALA A 117 -16.62 -16.85 -3.05
C ALA A 117 -16.34 -16.19 -1.69
N SER A 118 -15.28 -15.38 -1.59
CA SER A 118 -14.93 -14.69 -0.34
C SER A 118 -15.88 -13.55 0.04
N MET A 119 -16.69 -13.02 -0.88
CA MET A 119 -17.70 -12.00 -0.54
C MET A 119 -18.91 -12.58 0.21
N ASN A 120 -19.15 -13.89 0.09
CA ASN A 120 -20.34 -14.55 0.61
C ASN A 120 -20.03 -15.25 1.95
N SER A 121 -20.65 -14.78 3.03
CA SER A 121 -20.32 -15.09 4.43
C SER A 121 -20.68 -16.51 4.94
N SER A 122 -20.52 -17.58 4.15
CA SER A 122 -20.94 -18.93 4.62
C SER A 122 -20.12 -20.11 4.08
N VAL A 123 -19.74 -21.01 5.00
CA VAL A 123 -19.61 -22.49 4.92
C VAL A 123 -19.04 -23.09 3.60
N PHE A 124 -18.09 -22.44 2.95
CA PHE A 124 -17.48 -22.95 1.71
C PHE A 124 -16.24 -23.83 1.96
N PHE A 125 -15.73 -23.89 3.20
CA PHE A 125 -14.34 -24.28 3.48
C PHE A 125 -14.13 -25.20 4.70
N GLU A 126 -15.20 -25.80 5.24
CA GLU A 126 -15.01 -26.91 6.18
C GLU A 126 -14.60 -28.16 5.38
N ASN A 127 -13.28 -28.45 5.37
CA ASN A 127 -12.64 -29.68 4.88
C ASN A 127 -12.40 -29.87 3.37
N GLN A 128 -11.60 -29.04 2.67
CA GLN A 128 -11.14 -29.43 1.32
C GLN A 128 -9.73 -28.92 0.95
N GLU A 129 -8.82 -29.84 0.65
CA GLU A 129 -7.50 -29.61 0.03
C GLU A 129 -7.67 -29.45 -1.50
N HIS A 130 -7.97 -28.25 -1.98
CA HIS A 130 -8.04 -27.99 -3.44
C HIS A 130 -7.22 -26.76 -3.84
N ASP A 131 -6.51 -26.82 -4.98
CA ASP A 131 -5.65 -25.74 -5.51
C ASP A 131 -6.37 -24.39 -5.65
N PHE A 132 -7.71 -24.44 -5.77
CA PHE A 132 -8.61 -23.30 -5.77
C PHE A 132 -8.38 -22.34 -4.59
N TYR A 133 -7.91 -22.84 -3.45
CA TYR A 133 -7.83 -22.09 -2.19
C TYR A 133 -6.47 -21.44 -1.91
N ARG A 134 -5.47 -21.64 -2.77
CA ARG A 134 -4.07 -21.29 -2.46
C ARG A 134 -3.69 -19.81 -2.61
N SER A 135 -4.55 -18.96 -3.20
CA SER A 135 -4.19 -17.57 -3.55
C SER A 135 -4.54 -16.53 -2.46
N LEU A 136 -3.98 -16.66 -1.25
CA LEU A 136 -4.24 -15.74 -0.12
C LEU A 136 -3.83 -14.28 -0.42
N THR A 137 -2.72 -14.09 -1.12
CA THR A 137 -2.09 -12.77 -1.34
C THR A 137 -2.90 -11.85 -2.25
N GLU A 138 -3.45 -12.37 -3.34
CA GLU A 138 -4.29 -11.61 -4.27
C GLU A 138 -5.60 -11.17 -3.61
N ILE A 139 -6.16 -12.02 -2.76
CA ILE A 139 -7.38 -11.71 -1.99
C ILE A 139 -7.13 -10.54 -1.06
N MET A 140 -6.06 -10.64 -0.26
CA MET A 140 -5.74 -9.60 0.70
C MET A 140 -5.36 -8.27 0.05
N TYR A 141 -4.63 -8.30 -1.07
CA TYR A 141 -4.30 -7.08 -1.81
C TYR A 141 -5.56 -6.36 -2.31
N LYS A 142 -6.54 -7.10 -2.84
CA LYS A 142 -7.78 -6.50 -3.31
C LYS A 142 -8.68 -5.97 -2.20
N TYR A 143 -8.80 -6.68 -1.08
CA TYR A 143 -9.54 -6.15 0.06
C TYR A 143 -8.90 -4.87 0.60
N ALA A 144 -7.57 -4.84 0.70
CA ALA A 144 -6.83 -3.64 1.10
C ALA A 144 -7.09 -2.44 0.17
N HIS A 145 -7.21 -2.67 -1.14
CA HIS A 145 -7.33 -1.59 -2.13
C HIS A 145 -8.77 -1.15 -2.40
N TYR A 146 -9.72 -2.07 -2.48
CA TYR A 146 -11.09 -1.79 -2.94
C TYR A 146 -12.12 -1.74 -1.82
N HIS A 147 -11.85 -2.35 -0.66
CA HIS A 147 -12.82 -2.46 0.44
C HIS A 147 -12.13 -2.30 1.82
N PRO A 148 -11.56 -1.12 2.13
CA PRO A 148 -10.79 -0.90 3.36
C PRO A 148 -11.61 -1.07 4.65
N ASP A 149 -12.92 -0.83 4.60
CA ASP A 149 -13.82 -0.99 5.76
C ASP A 149 -14.26 -2.44 6.00
N TYR A 150 -13.96 -3.36 5.08
CA TYR A 150 -14.33 -4.75 5.20
C TYR A 150 -13.23 -5.51 5.97
N ASN A 151 -13.61 -6.28 6.99
CA ASN A 151 -12.67 -7.09 7.77
C ASN A 151 -12.73 -8.56 7.33
N PRO A 152 -11.86 -9.02 6.43
CA PRO A 152 -11.90 -10.39 5.91
C PRO A 152 -11.30 -11.42 6.87
N LEU A 153 -11.26 -11.17 8.19
CA LEU A 153 -10.61 -12.05 9.17
C LEU A 153 -11.09 -13.50 9.11
N HIS A 154 -12.41 -13.73 8.97
CA HIS A 154 -12.95 -15.07 8.84
C HIS A 154 -12.42 -15.78 7.59
N ILE A 155 -12.34 -15.06 6.46
CA ILE A 155 -11.87 -15.58 5.19
C ILE A 155 -10.38 -15.92 5.26
N VAL A 156 -9.57 -15.03 5.86
CA VAL A 156 -8.12 -15.26 6.01
C VAL A 156 -7.84 -16.49 6.87
N ASN A 157 -8.50 -16.61 8.03
CA ASN A 157 -8.40 -17.78 8.91
C ASN A 157 -8.65 -19.09 8.16
N MET A 158 -9.68 -19.06 7.34
CA MET A 158 -10.19 -20.20 6.62
C MET A 158 -9.30 -20.59 5.43
N LEU A 159 -8.74 -19.63 4.69
CA LEU A 159 -7.74 -19.89 3.64
C LEU A 159 -6.46 -20.47 4.22
N LEU A 160 -5.98 -19.94 5.35
CA LEU A 160 -4.79 -20.46 6.04
C LEU A 160 -5.02 -21.90 6.51
N LYS A 161 -6.17 -22.21 7.11
CA LYS A 161 -6.56 -23.59 7.46
C LYS A 161 -6.65 -24.53 6.26
N SER A 162 -6.97 -24.00 5.09
CA SER A 162 -7.07 -24.75 3.83
C SER A 162 -5.71 -24.91 3.12
N GLY A 163 -4.60 -24.49 3.75
CA GLY A 163 -3.25 -24.65 3.21
C GLY A 163 -2.79 -23.55 2.27
N ALA A 164 -3.43 -22.38 2.26
CA ALA A 164 -2.92 -21.23 1.52
C ALA A 164 -1.57 -20.78 2.07
N ASN A 165 -0.61 -20.48 1.19
CA ASN A 165 0.73 -20.11 1.63
C ASN A 165 0.75 -18.67 2.20
N PRO A 166 1.03 -18.48 3.50
CA PRO A 166 1.11 -17.14 4.11
C PRO A 166 2.28 -16.29 3.62
N THR A 167 3.24 -16.87 2.88
CA THR A 167 4.43 -16.18 2.39
C THR A 167 4.40 -15.83 0.91
N ASP A 168 3.39 -16.28 0.16
CA ASP A 168 3.33 -16.02 -1.28
C ASP A 168 3.25 -14.52 -1.55
N SER A 169 3.98 -14.03 -2.55
CA SER A 169 4.00 -12.61 -2.90
C SER A 169 3.34 -12.34 -4.25
N ASN A 170 2.67 -11.20 -4.40
CA ASN A 170 2.15 -10.76 -5.70
C ASN A 170 3.27 -10.21 -6.60
N ILE A 171 2.91 -9.67 -7.77
CA ILE A 171 3.86 -9.09 -8.75
C ILE A 171 4.69 -7.92 -8.20
N PHE A 172 4.26 -7.29 -7.11
CA PHE A 172 4.96 -6.21 -6.42
C PHE A 172 5.81 -6.73 -5.25
N GLY A 173 5.87 -8.04 -5.03
CA GLY A 173 6.55 -8.64 -3.87
C GLY A 173 5.78 -8.48 -2.56
N LEU A 174 4.51 -8.01 -2.59
CA LEU A 174 3.71 -7.85 -1.38
C LEU A 174 3.21 -9.20 -0.88
N THR A 175 3.45 -9.50 0.39
CA THR A 175 2.95 -10.69 1.09
C THR A 175 1.63 -10.41 1.80
N PRO A 176 0.88 -11.46 2.20
CA PRO A 176 -0.27 -11.34 3.09
C PRO A 176 0.04 -10.47 4.30
N LEU A 177 1.11 -10.76 5.04
CA LEU A 177 1.45 -10.02 6.25
C LEU A 177 1.68 -8.52 5.99
N MET A 178 2.31 -8.16 4.86
CA MET A 178 2.48 -6.75 4.45
C MET A 178 1.13 -6.08 4.16
N ALA A 179 0.22 -6.75 3.44
CA ALA A 179 -1.10 -6.22 3.14
C ALA A 179 -1.94 -6.03 4.41
N ALA A 180 -1.92 -6.99 5.34
CA ALA A 180 -2.61 -6.86 6.64
C ALA A 180 -2.06 -5.68 7.47
N SER A 181 -0.74 -5.49 7.45
CA SER A 181 -0.07 -4.37 8.11
C SER A 181 -0.44 -3.02 7.48
N SER A 182 -0.60 -2.96 6.15
CA SER A 182 -1.07 -1.78 5.43
C SER A 182 -2.53 -1.43 5.72
N MET A 183 -3.37 -2.43 6.02
CA MET A 183 -4.80 -2.24 6.34
C MET A 183 -5.05 -1.80 7.79
N ALA A 184 -4.00 -1.64 8.59
CA ALA A 184 -4.12 -1.43 10.03
C ALA A 184 -4.87 -2.55 10.77
N ASN A 185 -4.87 -3.79 10.26
CA ASN A 185 -5.67 -4.90 10.81
C ASN A 185 -4.82 -5.90 11.60
N TYR A 186 -4.58 -5.58 12.88
CA TYR A 186 -3.81 -6.42 13.81
C TYR A 186 -4.32 -7.86 13.92
N ARG A 187 -5.64 -8.08 13.92
CA ARG A 187 -6.22 -9.43 14.08
C ARG A 187 -5.86 -10.33 12.91
N ILE A 188 -5.92 -9.80 11.69
CA ILE A 188 -5.51 -10.55 10.48
C ILE A 188 -4.01 -10.80 10.50
N ALA A 189 -3.22 -9.78 10.83
CA ALA A 189 -1.78 -9.93 10.91
C ALA A 189 -1.37 -11.00 11.96
N GLY A 190 -1.96 -10.96 13.15
CA GLY A 190 -1.75 -11.98 14.19
C GLY A 190 -2.12 -13.38 13.72
N THR A 191 -3.25 -13.54 13.03
CA THR A 191 -3.63 -14.84 12.44
C THR A 191 -2.59 -15.32 11.44
N ILE A 192 -2.06 -14.45 10.57
CA ILE A 192 -1.03 -14.83 9.59
C ILE A 192 0.27 -15.24 10.30
N LEU A 193 0.62 -14.54 11.39
CA LEU A 193 1.82 -14.84 12.20
C LEU A 193 1.73 -16.20 12.90
N GLU A 194 0.53 -16.67 13.26
CA GLU A 194 0.34 -18.03 13.79
C GLU A 194 0.71 -19.11 12.76
N TYR A 195 0.56 -18.83 11.47
CA TYR A 195 0.85 -19.76 10.37
C TYR A 195 2.21 -19.50 9.69
N SER A 196 2.90 -18.39 10.02
CA SER A 196 4.15 -18.00 9.39
C SER A 196 5.04 -17.12 10.27
N SER A 197 6.31 -17.52 10.40
CA SER A 197 7.36 -16.71 11.01
C SER A 197 8.15 -15.86 10.01
N ALA A 198 7.79 -15.87 8.72
CA ALA A 198 8.50 -15.14 7.67
C ALA A 198 8.16 -13.64 7.65
N VAL A 199 8.55 -12.93 8.71
CA VAL A 199 8.29 -11.50 8.92
C VAL A 199 9.20 -10.58 8.11
N ASP A 200 10.28 -11.13 7.55
CA ASP A 200 11.39 -10.39 6.94
C ASP A 200 11.40 -10.39 5.40
N LEU A 201 10.35 -10.92 4.79
CA LEU A 201 10.15 -10.83 3.35
C LEU A 201 10.11 -9.35 2.92
N ARG A 202 10.58 -9.08 1.70
CA ARG A 202 10.70 -7.73 1.15
C ARG A 202 9.93 -7.60 -0.16
N ASP A 203 9.24 -6.47 -0.32
CA ASP A 203 8.62 -6.09 -1.59
C ASP A 203 9.67 -5.56 -2.60
N VAL A 204 9.23 -5.18 -3.81
CA VAL A 204 10.11 -4.61 -4.86
C VAL A 204 10.79 -3.29 -4.45
N GLU A 205 10.24 -2.57 -3.47
CA GLU A 205 10.83 -1.33 -2.93
C GLU A 205 11.81 -1.60 -1.78
N GLY A 206 11.82 -2.83 -1.25
CA GLY A 206 12.63 -3.28 -0.11
C GLY A 206 11.92 -3.19 1.24
N LYS A 207 10.62 -2.89 1.27
CA LYS A 207 9.80 -2.74 2.48
C LYS A 207 9.39 -4.09 3.06
N THR A 208 9.35 -4.17 4.39
CA THR A 208 8.92 -5.36 5.15
C THR A 208 7.54 -5.14 5.76
N ALA A 209 6.92 -6.19 6.32
CA ALA A 209 5.66 -6.02 7.04
C ALA A 209 5.78 -5.06 8.24
N LEU A 210 6.92 -5.04 8.91
CA LEU A 210 7.24 -4.05 9.96
C LEU A 210 7.23 -2.63 9.39
N THR A 211 7.79 -2.41 8.20
CA THR A 211 7.74 -1.09 7.54
C THR A 211 6.31 -0.63 7.33
N TYR A 212 5.42 -1.52 6.89
CA TYR A 212 3.99 -1.21 6.72
C TYR A 212 3.29 -0.97 8.07
N ALA A 213 3.58 -1.78 9.09
CA ALA A 213 3.00 -1.62 10.43
C ALA A 213 3.39 -0.27 11.07
N VAL A 214 4.64 0.15 10.89
CA VAL A 214 5.14 1.46 11.33
C VAL A 214 4.43 2.60 10.60
N THR A 215 4.24 2.50 9.28
CA THR A 215 3.51 3.54 8.53
C THR A 215 2.04 3.64 8.91
N SER A 216 1.44 2.52 9.34
CA SER A 216 0.05 2.44 9.80
C SER A 216 -0.12 2.69 11.31
N THR A 217 0.98 2.92 12.04
CA THR A 217 1.03 3.20 13.49
C THR A 217 0.27 2.20 14.37
N ILE A 218 0.49 0.90 14.16
CA ILE A 218 -0.13 -0.17 14.97
C ILE A 218 0.86 -0.67 16.01
N GLU A 219 0.76 -0.19 17.24
CA GLU A 219 1.72 -0.50 18.32
C GLU A 219 1.81 -2.00 18.61
N GLU A 220 0.68 -2.68 18.77
CA GLU A 220 0.65 -4.11 19.12
C GLU A 220 1.26 -4.99 18.02
N LEU A 221 1.07 -4.60 16.74
CA LEU A 221 1.67 -5.33 15.63
C LEU A 221 3.17 -5.09 15.56
N ILE A 222 3.62 -3.86 15.81
CA ILE A 222 5.04 -3.50 15.81
C ILE A 222 5.77 -4.29 16.91
N GLU A 223 5.24 -4.29 18.14
CA GLU A 223 5.78 -5.07 19.26
C GLU A 223 5.85 -6.56 18.92
N SER A 224 4.76 -7.11 18.39
CA SER A 224 4.69 -8.53 18.02
C SER A 224 5.72 -8.89 16.93
N LEU A 225 5.84 -8.07 15.88
CA LEU A 225 6.79 -8.29 14.80
C LEU A 225 8.24 -8.15 15.27
N ILE A 226 8.52 -7.20 16.17
CA ILE A 226 9.84 -7.04 16.78
C ILE A 226 10.17 -8.26 17.66
N HIS A 227 9.26 -8.68 18.52
CA HIS A 227 9.46 -9.85 19.38
C HIS A 227 9.72 -11.13 18.59
N LEU A 228 8.90 -11.42 17.58
CA LEU A 228 9.08 -12.60 16.72
C LEU A 228 10.42 -12.57 15.98
N ARG A 229 10.90 -11.36 15.62
CA ARG A 229 12.19 -11.18 14.94
C ARG A 229 13.38 -11.38 15.89
N LEU A 230 13.28 -10.96 17.15
CA LEU A 230 14.32 -11.14 18.17
C LEU A 230 14.48 -12.60 18.62
N VAL A 231 13.39 -13.38 18.59
CA VAL A 231 13.41 -14.81 18.95
C VAL A 231 14.00 -15.67 17.82
N GLY A 232 13.93 -15.21 16.57
CA GLY A 232 14.26 -16.01 15.39
C GLY A 232 15.73 -16.03 14.97
N ILE A 233 16.49 -14.92 15.04
CA ILE A 233 17.85 -14.83 14.46
C ILE A 233 18.68 -13.73 15.17
N GLU A 234 20.01 -13.92 15.29
CA GLU A 234 21.03 -12.89 15.54
C GLU A 234 21.10 -11.83 14.39
N ILE A 235 20.00 -11.16 14.05
CA ILE A 235 19.99 -10.07 13.07
C ILE A 235 20.08 -8.74 13.80
N LYS A 236 21.05 -7.90 13.43
CA LYS A 236 21.04 -6.49 13.80
C LYS A 236 19.87 -5.81 13.08
N LEU A 237 18.97 -5.16 13.83
CA LEU A 237 17.86 -4.35 13.28
C LEU A 237 18.36 -3.24 12.31
N SER A 238 19.67 -2.98 12.29
CA SER A 238 20.36 -2.00 11.45
C SER A 238 20.11 -2.12 9.95
N ASP A 239 19.93 -3.33 9.43
CA ASP A 239 19.93 -3.56 7.99
C ASP A 239 18.52 -3.43 7.35
N PHE A 240 17.49 -3.17 8.16
CA PHE A 240 16.09 -3.35 7.76
C PHE A 240 15.20 -2.15 8.05
N MET A 241 15.52 -1.35 9.09
CA MET A 241 14.83 -0.09 9.34
C MET A 241 15.45 1.01 8.49
N THR A 242 15.04 1.08 7.22
CA THR A 242 15.41 2.22 6.36
C THR A 242 14.91 3.50 6.99
N SER A 243 15.70 4.57 6.92
CA SER A 243 15.27 5.91 7.33
C SER A 243 13.97 6.37 6.62
N ALA A 244 13.61 5.72 5.51
CA ALA A 244 12.31 5.82 4.84
C ALA A 244 11.10 5.42 5.71
N ALA A 245 11.21 4.43 6.60
CA ALA A 245 10.12 4.01 7.48
C ALA A 245 9.75 5.11 8.49
N LEU A 246 10.76 5.85 8.97
CA LEU A 246 10.58 6.99 9.88
C LEU A 246 10.20 8.28 9.12
N ALA A 247 10.65 8.42 7.87
CA ALA A 247 10.31 9.54 6.99
C ALA A 247 8.86 9.54 6.47
N LEU A 248 8.23 8.37 6.34
CA LEU A 248 6.91 8.20 5.73
C LEU A 248 5.74 8.47 6.70
N ILE A 249 6.02 8.84 7.95
CA ILE A 249 5.00 8.98 8.99
C ILE A 249 4.36 10.37 8.92
N LYS A 250 3.21 10.46 8.23
CA LYS A 250 2.48 11.71 7.96
C LYS A 250 2.09 12.48 9.23
N PRO A 251 2.00 13.84 9.22
CA PRO A 251 1.75 14.68 10.41
C PRO A 251 0.53 14.33 11.26
N GLN A 252 -0.50 13.71 10.69
CA GLN A 252 -1.79 13.48 11.37
C GLN A 252 -1.80 12.45 12.53
N PHE A 253 -0.70 11.75 12.83
CA PHE A 253 -0.67 10.63 13.80
C PHE A 253 0.37 10.77 14.95
N GLU A 254 0.75 12.01 15.33
CA GLU A 254 1.89 12.33 16.22
C GLU A 254 2.12 11.48 17.49
N PRO A 255 1.14 11.22 18.37
CA PRO A 255 1.42 10.51 19.63
C PRO A 255 1.81 9.04 19.44
N ALA A 256 1.19 8.34 18.48
CA ALA A 256 1.53 6.95 18.16
C ALA A 256 2.94 6.86 17.52
N LYS A 257 3.45 7.94 16.91
CA LYS A 257 4.79 7.96 16.31
C LYS A 257 5.89 7.88 17.35
N GLU A 258 5.77 8.65 18.43
CA GLU A 258 6.79 8.68 19.48
C GLU A 258 6.94 7.31 20.14
N LEU A 259 5.82 6.64 20.41
CA LEU A 259 5.79 5.27 20.93
C LEU A 259 6.45 4.27 19.98
N CYS A 260 6.13 4.35 18.68
CA CYS A 260 6.76 3.50 17.66
C CYS A 260 8.28 3.72 17.57
N VAL A 261 8.75 4.98 17.54
CA VAL A 261 10.18 5.29 17.50
C VAL A 261 10.89 4.81 18.77
N ASN A 262 10.27 5.01 19.94
CA ASN A 262 10.80 4.53 21.21
C ASN A 262 10.95 3.01 21.22
N CYS A 263 9.89 2.28 20.85
CA CYS A 263 9.90 0.83 20.77
C CYS A 263 11.00 0.33 19.82
N LEU A 264 11.15 0.94 18.65
CA LEU A 264 12.19 0.55 17.68
C LEU A 264 13.61 0.78 18.22
N LEU A 265 13.86 1.94 18.84
CA LEU A 265 15.17 2.27 19.40
C LEU A 265 15.53 1.38 20.60
N GLU A 266 14.56 1.12 21.49
CA GLU A 266 14.72 0.23 22.65
C GLU A 266 15.02 -1.22 22.23
N ASN A 267 14.56 -1.62 21.04
CA ASN A 267 14.84 -2.93 20.44
C ASN A 267 16.02 -2.92 19.45
N GLY A 268 16.88 -1.89 19.48
CA GLY A 268 18.18 -1.89 18.78
C GLY A 268 18.15 -1.44 17.32
N ALA A 269 17.17 -0.63 16.92
CA ALA A 269 17.20 0.05 15.61
C ALA A 269 18.47 0.90 15.43
N ASP A 270 19.07 0.84 14.24
CA ASP A 270 20.25 1.64 13.92
C ASP A 270 19.91 3.10 13.66
N VAL A 271 20.30 3.94 14.60
CA VAL A 271 20.14 5.39 14.57
C VAL A 271 20.96 6.06 13.47
N HIS A 272 21.99 5.40 12.94
CA HIS A 272 22.87 5.91 11.89
C HIS A 272 22.47 5.51 10.47
N SER A 273 21.38 4.75 10.33
CA SER A 273 20.90 4.30 9.01
C SER A 273 20.51 5.47 8.09
N MET A 274 20.70 5.25 6.79
CA MET A 274 20.44 6.23 5.74
C MET A 274 19.61 5.64 4.59
N ASP A 275 18.82 6.48 3.90
CA ASP A 275 18.09 6.05 2.70
C ASP A 275 18.99 6.08 1.45
N LYS A 276 18.41 5.68 0.30
CA LYS A 276 19.10 5.68 -1.01
C LYS A 276 19.63 7.06 -1.43
N LYS A 277 19.13 8.15 -0.84
CA LYS A 277 19.56 9.53 -1.08
C LYS A 277 20.50 10.04 0.03
N GLY A 278 20.92 9.18 0.95
CA GLY A 278 21.81 9.51 2.07
C GLY A 278 21.13 10.29 3.20
N PHE A 279 19.80 10.36 3.26
CA PHE A 279 19.14 11.01 4.40
C PHE A 279 19.22 10.09 5.61
N SER A 280 19.87 10.56 6.68
CA SER A 280 19.82 9.92 7.99
C SER A 280 18.43 10.04 8.62
N ILE A 281 18.15 9.18 9.60
CA ILE A 281 16.92 9.27 10.39
C ILE A 281 16.74 10.66 11.01
N LEU A 282 17.82 11.25 11.54
CA LEU A 282 17.76 12.57 12.17
C LEU A 282 17.40 13.68 11.18
N ILE A 283 17.86 13.60 9.93
CA ILE A 283 17.48 14.58 8.89
C ILE A 283 15.98 14.45 8.59
N HIS A 284 15.42 13.25 8.54
CA HIS A 284 13.97 13.05 8.35
C HIS A 284 13.17 13.55 9.56
N ALA A 285 13.58 13.22 10.78
CA ALA A 285 12.94 13.71 12.00
C ALA A 285 12.95 15.25 12.07
N ALA A 286 14.04 15.89 11.65
CA ALA A 286 14.14 17.35 11.60
C ALA A 286 13.20 18.02 10.58
N ARG A 287 12.58 17.27 9.67
CA ARG A 287 11.53 17.78 8.77
C ARG A 287 10.14 17.74 9.40
N THR A 288 9.99 17.05 10.52
CA THR A 288 8.76 16.99 11.32
C THR A 288 8.85 17.98 12.46
N ASP A 289 7.74 18.49 13.01
CA ASP A 289 7.75 19.43 14.14
C ASP A 289 7.93 18.71 15.51
N ASN A 290 8.38 17.46 15.50
CA ASN A 290 8.43 16.62 16.70
C ASN A 290 9.81 16.69 17.37
N VAL A 291 9.98 17.65 18.28
CA VAL A 291 11.21 17.87 19.05
C VAL A 291 11.57 16.65 19.92
N ASN A 292 10.59 15.91 20.44
CA ASN A 292 10.84 14.77 21.32
C ASN A 292 11.54 13.63 20.57
N ILE A 293 11.09 13.32 19.35
CA ILE A 293 11.73 12.32 18.49
C ILE A 293 13.19 12.71 18.21
N VAL A 294 13.45 13.99 17.86
CA VAL A 294 14.83 14.48 17.63
C VAL A 294 15.68 14.30 18.89
N LYS A 295 15.17 14.69 20.07
CA LYS A 295 15.88 14.51 21.35
C LYS A 295 16.18 13.04 21.65
N LYS A 296 15.22 12.15 21.43
CA LYS A 296 15.38 10.71 21.65
C LYS A 296 16.44 10.15 20.71
N LEU A 297 16.38 10.44 19.41
CA LEU A 297 17.37 9.99 18.43
C LEU A 297 18.79 10.44 18.81
N VAL A 298 18.97 11.71 19.20
CA VAL A 298 20.27 12.23 19.64
C VAL A 298 20.73 11.55 20.93
N SER A 299 19.83 11.26 21.88
CA SER A 299 20.18 10.51 23.09
C SER A 299 20.64 9.07 22.83
N TYR A 300 20.22 8.49 21.69
CA TYR A 300 20.66 7.18 21.20
C TYR A 300 21.91 7.27 20.29
N GLY A 301 22.50 8.47 20.13
CA GLY A 301 23.75 8.67 19.40
C GLY A 301 23.61 9.14 17.96
N ALA A 302 22.43 9.58 17.51
CA ALA A 302 22.27 10.15 16.17
C ALA A 302 23.28 11.28 15.89
N ASP A 303 23.93 11.24 14.73
CA ASP A 303 24.87 12.29 14.32
C ASP A 303 24.13 13.59 13.96
N VAL A 304 24.22 14.57 14.85
CA VAL A 304 23.65 15.92 14.67
C VAL A 304 24.25 16.69 13.48
N ASN A 305 25.43 16.27 13.01
CA ASN A 305 26.12 16.86 11.86
C ASN A 305 26.00 16.01 10.59
N ALA A 306 25.14 14.99 10.58
CA ALA A 306 24.94 14.11 9.43
C ALA A 306 24.62 14.91 8.16
N LYS A 307 25.13 14.44 7.01
CA LYS A 307 24.93 15.06 5.70
C LYS A 307 24.48 14.04 4.67
N ASN A 308 23.44 14.38 3.92
CA ASN A 308 23.05 13.56 2.76
C ASN A 308 23.93 13.83 1.52
N ILE A 309 23.59 13.20 0.39
CA ILE A 309 24.33 13.36 -0.88
C ILE A 309 24.37 14.81 -1.41
N ASN A 310 23.48 15.69 -0.96
CA ASN A 310 23.46 17.11 -1.34
C ASN A 310 24.07 18.02 -0.27
N GLY A 311 24.52 17.46 0.86
CA GLY A 311 25.02 18.21 2.00
C GLY A 311 23.94 18.68 2.98
N VAL A 312 22.70 18.20 2.86
CA VAL A 312 21.59 18.58 3.75
C VAL A 312 21.88 18.06 5.16
N THR A 313 21.85 18.98 6.12
CA THR A 313 22.00 18.71 7.56
C THR A 313 20.63 18.67 8.26
N PRO A 314 20.52 18.09 9.46
CA PRO A 314 19.32 18.20 10.29
C PRO A 314 18.91 19.66 10.53
N LEU A 315 19.88 20.54 10.80
CA LEU A 315 19.60 21.97 11.02
C LEU A 315 19.00 22.65 9.77
N TYR A 316 19.54 22.37 8.59
CA TYR A 316 18.98 22.87 7.32
C TYR A 316 17.55 22.34 7.12
N ALA A 317 17.31 21.06 7.40
CA ALA A 317 16.00 20.43 7.27
C ALA A 317 14.95 21.00 8.25
N ALA A 318 15.33 21.40 9.46
CA ALA A 318 14.45 22.11 10.38
C ALA A 318 14.19 23.55 9.93
N ALA A 319 15.25 24.26 9.48
CA ALA A 319 15.16 25.65 9.05
C ALA A 319 14.25 25.85 7.83
N ILE A 320 14.31 24.95 6.85
CA ILE A 320 13.46 25.01 5.66
C ILE A 320 11.96 24.81 5.99
N ASN A 321 11.63 24.07 7.06
CA ASN A 321 10.24 23.79 7.45
C ASN A 321 9.71 24.70 8.58
N GLY A 322 10.55 25.51 9.22
CA GLY A 322 10.13 26.44 10.26
C GLY A 322 10.12 25.86 11.69
N HIS A 323 10.74 24.71 11.92
CA HIS A 323 10.62 23.95 13.18
C HIS A 323 11.55 24.48 14.27
N ASN A 324 11.20 25.63 14.84
CA ASN A 324 12.05 26.40 15.76
C ASN A 324 12.50 25.61 17.00
N GLY A 325 11.64 24.78 17.59
CA GLY A 325 12.02 23.96 18.75
C GLY A 325 13.12 22.94 18.43
N ILE A 326 13.15 22.43 17.20
CA ILE A 326 14.20 21.52 16.73
C ILE A 326 15.49 22.30 16.49
N ILE A 327 15.40 23.49 15.90
CA ILE A 327 16.54 24.38 15.65
C ILE A 327 17.23 24.75 16.98
N GLU A 328 16.46 25.18 17.97
CA GLU A 328 17.00 25.49 19.30
C GLU A 328 17.70 24.29 19.94
N TYR A 329 17.09 23.11 19.84
CA TYR A 329 17.70 21.89 20.36
C TYR A 329 18.99 21.53 19.62
N LEU A 330 19.00 21.50 18.30
CA LEU A 330 20.20 21.17 17.50
C LEU A 330 21.35 22.15 17.75
N LEU A 331 21.05 23.46 17.85
CA LEU A 331 22.07 24.46 18.20
C LEU A 331 22.61 24.26 19.62
N SER A 332 21.79 23.81 20.57
CA SER A 332 22.27 23.44 21.91
C SER A 332 23.23 22.25 21.91
N GLN A 333 23.22 21.42 20.86
CA GLN A 333 24.15 20.31 20.66
C GLN A 333 25.45 20.72 19.95
N GLY A 334 25.66 22.03 19.69
CA GLY A 334 26.89 22.56 19.09
C GLY A 334 26.98 22.39 17.57
N VAL A 335 25.85 22.21 16.88
CA VAL A 335 25.81 22.17 15.41
C VAL A 335 26.23 23.50 14.82
N ASP A 336 27.01 23.46 13.74
CA ASP A 336 27.39 24.64 12.97
C ASP A 336 26.16 25.33 12.36
N ILE A 337 25.85 26.53 12.86
CA ILE A 337 24.69 27.33 12.43
C ILE A 337 24.77 27.72 10.95
N ASP A 338 25.98 27.80 10.40
CA ASP A 338 26.25 28.17 9.01
C ASP A 338 26.59 26.96 8.14
N GLY A 339 26.30 25.74 8.61
CA GLY A 339 26.58 24.49 7.91
C GLY A 339 26.03 24.47 6.49
N LYS A 340 26.94 24.43 5.49
CA LYS A 340 26.59 24.60 4.07
C LYS A 340 26.22 23.31 3.36
N LEU A 341 25.25 23.41 2.43
CA LEU A 341 25.04 22.44 1.37
C LEU A 341 26.22 22.42 0.38
N ARG A 342 26.25 21.42 -0.53
CA ARG A 342 27.28 21.32 -1.58
C ARG A 342 27.33 22.53 -2.51
N ASP A 343 26.22 23.20 -2.72
CA ASP A 343 26.11 24.39 -3.56
C ASP A 343 26.31 25.71 -2.78
N GLY A 344 26.60 25.62 -1.47
CA GLY A 344 26.93 26.77 -0.63
C GLY A 344 25.74 27.39 0.13
N GLU A 345 24.52 26.83 0.01
CA GLU A 345 23.37 27.31 0.78
C GLU A 345 23.51 27.07 2.29
N THR A 346 23.03 28.00 3.10
CA THR A 346 22.99 27.90 4.58
C THR A 346 21.56 27.69 5.10
N PRO A 347 21.38 27.25 6.36
CA PRO A 347 20.06 27.14 6.99
C PRO A 347 19.28 28.47 6.98
N LEU A 348 19.97 29.61 7.19
CA LEU A 348 19.37 30.93 7.10
C LEU A 348 18.81 31.22 5.70
N MET A 349 19.56 30.89 4.65
CA MET A 349 19.08 31.04 3.27
C MET A 349 17.82 30.22 3.00
N ALA A 350 17.74 28.99 3.53
CA ALA A 350 16.56 28.13 3.38
C ALA A 350 15.32 28.68 4.10
N ALA A 351 15.47 29.16 5.34
CA ALA A 351 14.39 29.79 6.10
C ALA A 351 13.87 31.05 5.38
N VAL A 352 14.78 31.87 4.84
CA VAL A 352 14.42 33.05 4.04
C VAL A 352 13.68 32.64 2.77
N TRP A 353 14.17 31.63 2.04
CA TRP A 353 13.55 31.16 0.79
C TRP A 353 12.10 30.68 0.97
N ASN A 354 11.80 30.11 2.14
CA ASN A 354 10.46 29.62 2.48
C ASN A 354 9.61 30.61 3.29
N GLY A 355 10.11 31.81 3.58
CA GLY A 355 9.33 32.85 4.27
C GLY A 355 9.06 32.56 5.75
N GLN A 356 9.95 31.82 6.42
CA GLN A 356 9.83 31.41 7.82
C GLN A 356 10.32 32.54 8.75
N VAL A 357 9.47 33.54 9.01
CA VAL A 357 9.84 34.79 9.71
C VAL A 357 10.46 34.52 11.09
N GLU A 358 9.81 33.69 11.91
CA GLU A 358 10.25 33.37 13.26
C GLU A 358 11.58 32.62 13.25
N THR A 359 11.77 31.72 12.27
CA THR A 359 13.03 30.98 12.09
C THR A 359 14.17 31.89 11.66
N VAL A 360 13.91 32.84 10.76
CA VAL A 360 14.90 33.85 10.38
C VAL A 360 15.32 34.66 11.61
N ASN A 361 14.36 35.08 12.44
CA ASN A 361 14.65 35.82 13.68
C ASN A 361 15.56 35.00 14.60
N LEU A 362 15.15 33.75 14.84
CA LEU A 362 15.87 32.82 15.71
C LEU A 362 17.31 32.62 15.22
N LEU A 363 17.52 32.34 13.94
CA LEU A 363 18.85 32.11 13.38
C LEU A 363 19.74 33.35 13.47
N ILE A 364 19.20 34.55 13.20
CA ILE A 364 19.93 35.82 13.36
C ILE A 364 20.32 36.03 14.83
N GLN A 365 19.39 35.85 15.76
CA GLN A 365 19.65 35.98 17.20
C GLN A 365 20.70 34.99 17.71
N LYS A 366 20.76 33.80 17.10
CA LYS A 366 21.75 32.76 17.40
C LYS A 366 23.08 32.96 16.67
N GLY A 367 23.23 34.04 15.89
CA GLY A 367 24.49 34.46 15.28
C GLY A 367 24.75 33.91 13.87
N ALA A 368 23.71 33.51 13.13
CA ALA A 368 23.86 33.06 11.74
C ALA A 368 24.48 34.16 10.85
N ASN A 369 25.35 33.77 9.93
CA ASN A 369 26.02 34.72 9.05
C ASN A 369 25.08 35.25 7.96
N VAL A 370 24.55 36.45 8.17
CA VAL A 370 23.69 37.17 7.21
C VAL A 370 24.40 37.55 5.91
N HIS A 371 25.74 37.48 5.86
CA HIS A 371 26.55 37.76 4.68
C HIS A 371 26.99 36.50 3.93
N ALA A 372 26.52 35.32 4.32
CA ALA A 372 26.79 34.11 3.57
C ALA A 372 26.35 34.29 2.11
N LYS A 373 27.14 33.75 1.17
CA LYS A 373 26.87 33.82 -0.27
C LYS A 373 26.93 32.45 -0.91
N LYS A 374 25.93 32.16 -1.74
CA LYS A 374 25.86 30.99 -2.61
C LYS A 374 26.40 31.34 -4.00
N VAL A 375 27.49 30.74 -4.43
CA VAL A 375 28.02 30.96 -5.79
C VAL A 375 27.38 29.97 -6.75
N THR A 376 26.81 30.47 -7.83
CA THR A 376 26.24 29.62 -8.90
C THR A 376 26.95 29.90 -10.21
N ALA A 377 26.88 28.95 -11.16
CA ALA A 377 27.43 29.14 -12.50
C ALA A 377 26.85 30.37 -13.22
N TYR A 378 25.61 30.76 -12.87
CA TYR A 378 24.91 31.91 -13.43
C TYR A 378 25.20 33.23 -12.69
N ARG A 379 25.62 33.18 -11.42
CA ARG A 379 25.98 34.36 -10.60
C ARG A 379 27.29 34.12 -9.83
N PRO A 380 28.44 34.38 -10.47
CA PRO A 380 29.75 34.24 -9.86
C PRO A 380 30.00 35.16 -8.67
N SER A 381 29.28 36.29 -8.56
CA SER A 381 29.38 37.23 -7.44
C SER A 381 28.82 36.70 -6.11
N GLY A 382 28.11 35.57 -6.16
CA GLY A 382 27.40 34.98 -5.03
C GLY A 382 26.06 35.67 -4.75
N GLU A 383 25.04 34.87 -4.41
CA GLU A 383 23.74 35.34 -3.95
C GLU A 383 23.66 35.24 -2.42
N SER A 384 23.33 36.35 -1.75
CA SER A 384 23.08 36.35 -0.30
C SER A 384 21.62 36.00 0.00
N SER A 385 21.35 35.62 1.26
CA SER A 385 19.99 35.47 1.78
C SER A 385 19.12 36.73 1.53
N LEU A 386 19.72 37.92 1.60
CA LEU A 386 19.05 39.19 1.26
C LEU A 386 18.62 39.26 -0.22
N VAL A 387 19.50 38.85 -1.14
CA VAL A 387 19.18 38.81 -2.58
C VAL A 387 18.04 37.83 -2.86
N TRP A 388 17.99 36.71 -2.14
CA TRP A 388 16.92 35.73 -2.25
C TRP A 388 15.58 36.25 -1.72
N ALA A 389 15.58 36.90 -0.55
CA ALA A 389 14.40 37.57 0.00
C ALA A 389 13.80 38.55 -1.02
N VAL A 390 14.64 39.38 -1.65
CA VAL A 390 14.22 40.36 -2.66
C VAL A 390 13.66 39.69 -3.93
N HIS A 391 14.27 38.60 -4.41
CA HIS A 391 13.78 37.88 -5.59
C HIS A 391 12.43 37.22 -5.35
N LYS A 392 12.22 36.59 -4.19
CA LYS A 392 10.94 35.97 -3.83
C LYS A 392 9.85 37.00 -3.54
N TYR A 393 10.19 38.11 -2.88
CA TYR A 393 9.27 39.23 -2.67
C TYR A 393 8.66 39.72 -3.99
N ARG A 394 9.51 39.94 -5.01
CA ARG A 394 9.08 40.39 -6.34
C ARG A 394 8.12 39.42 -7.04
N ASN A 395 8.25 38.13 -6.76
CA ASN A 395 7.44 37.08 -7.40
C ASN A 395 6.20 36.70 -6.58
N ASN A 396 6.15 36.96 -5.26
CA ASN A 396 5.12 36.37 -4.39
C ASN A 396 4.40 37.31 -3.40
N LYS A 397 4.68 38.64 -3.38
CA LYS A 397 3.95 39.69 -2.60
C LYS A 397 3.38 39.26 -1.23
N SER A 398 4.12 38.45 -0.46
CA SER A 398 3.71 38.01 0.86
C SER A 398 4.37 38.91 1.90
N GLU A 399 3.58 39.38 2.87
CA GLU A 399 4.01 40.25 3.97
C GLU A 399 5.21 39.68 4.74
N ASN A 400 5.37 38.36 4.78
CA ASN A 400 6.50 37.70 5.43
C ASN A 400 7.85 38.15 4.86
N TYR A 401 7.94 38.40 3.55
CA TYR A 401 9.19 38.80 2.91
C TYR A 401 9.54 40.27 3.17
N ASP A 402 8.57 41.14 3.44
CA ASP A 402 8.81 42.52 3.91
C ASP A 402 9.47 42.49 5.29
N ILE A 403 8.93 41.67 6.20
CA ILE A 403 9.45 41.49 7.55
C ILE A 403 10.87 40.90 7.50
N ILE A 404 11.07 39.83 6.74
CA ILE A 404 12.38 39.19 6.58
C ILE A 404 13.40 40.14 5.97
N PHE A 405 13.02 40.96 5.00
CA PHE A 405 13.89 41.98 4.42
C PHE A 405 14.37 42.96 5.49
N GLN A 406 13.43 43.51 6.27
CA GLN A 406 13.76 44.46 7.34
C GLN A 406 14.69 43.82 8.38
N MET A 407 14.42 42.59 8.79
CA MET A 407 15.25 41.86 9.76
C MET A 407 16.68 41.62 9.26
N LEU A 408 16.84 41.24 7.99
CA LEU A 408 18.17 41.05 7.40
C LEU A 408 18.92 42.39 7.28
N ALA A 409 18.23 43.47 6.91
CA ALA A 409 18.81 44.81 6.84
C ALA A 409 19.25 45.31 8.23
N ASP A 410 18.42 45.13 9.25
CA ASP A 410 18.72 45.50 10.64
C ASP A 410 19.88 44.67 11.22
N ALA A 411 19.99 43.40 10.82
CA ALA A 411 21.13 42.54 11.13
C ALA A 411 22.41 42.90 10.35
N GLY A 412 22.35 43.91 9.49
CA GLY A 412 23.49 44.45 8.77
C GLY A 412 23.81 43.76 7.45
N ALA A 413 22.92 42.92 6.89
CA ALA A 413 23.10 42.36 5.56
C ALA A 413 23.21 43.47 4.51
N LYS A 414 24.24 43.42 3.66
CA LYS A 414 24.57 44.46 2.66
C LYS A 414 24.57 43.89 1.25
#